data_AF-A0A3D1SAA7-F1
#
_entry.id   AF-A0A3D1SAA7-F1
#
_cell.length_a   1.000
_cell.length_b   1.000
_cell.length_c   1.000
_cell.angle_alpha   90.00
_cell.angle_beta   90.00
_cell.angle_gamma   90.00
#
_symmetry.space_group_name_H-M   'P 1'
#
loop_
_entity.id
_entity.type
_entity.pdbx_description
1 polymer ?
#
loop_
_entity_poly.entity_id
_entity_poly.type
_entity_poly.pdbx_seq_one_letter_code
_entity_poly.pdbx_strand_id
1 'polypeptide(L)'
;MDYVFSWLGNADLLLAIIKLIEDSMNVESDVKTVGVQTIMLVEDSVRFYSSALPLLYKYVLNESKEFSKEALNDHLRMMRMRGRPKILLARNYEEAVSLYKKYGDNMLGVISDISFSREGKKDKLAGRVLGEWIRKKNKYIPIIYA
;
A
#
# COMPACT_ATOMS: atom_id res chain seq x y z
N MET A 1 9.07 8.34 -10.97
CA MET A 1 7.67 7.96 -10.70
C MET A 1 6.85 9.20 -10.90
N ASP A 2 5.97 9.21 -11.91
CA ASP A 2 5.08 10.35 -12.14
C ASP A 2 3.67 9.93 -11.70
N TYR A 3 3.33 10.29 -10.46
CA TYR A 3 1.98 10.14 -9.94
C TYR A 3 1.19 11.41 -10.27
N VAL A 4 -0.02 11.24 -10.80
CA VAL A 4 -0.99 12.32 -10.99
C VAL A 4 -1.98 12.26 -9.85
N PHE A 5 -2.43 13.37 -9.28
CA PHE A 5 -3.45 13.35 -8.24
C PHE A 5 -4.61 14.28 -8.58
N SER A 6 -5.81 13.90 -8.18
CA SER A 6 -7.01 14.73 -8.32
C SER A 6 -7.28 15.43 -7.00
N TRP A 7 -7.20 16.77 -6.99
CA TRP A 7 -7.59 17.55 -5.83
C TRP A 7 -9.11 17.60 -5.71
N LEU A 8 -9.65 16.91 -4.71
CA LEU A 8 -11.10 16.80 -4.47
C LEU A 8 -11.57 17.68 -3.28
N GLY A 9 -10.79 18.71 -2.91
CA GLY A 9 -11.09 19.57 -1.76
C GLY A 9 -10.72 18.97 -0.40
N ASN A 10 -9.99 17.87 -0.37
CA ASN A 10 -9.50 17.24 0.86
C ASN A 10 -8.04 17.63 1.14
N ALA A 11 -7.80 18.41 2.19
CA ALA A 11 -6.45 18.83 2.60
C ALA A 11 -5.54 17.65 2.99
N ASP A 12 -6.10 16.54 3.48
CA ASP A 12 -5.34 15.35 3.86
C ASP A 12 -4.65 14.68 2.66
N LEU A 13 -5.09 14.98 1.43
CA LEU A 13 -4.46 14.47 0.22
C LEU A 13 -3.00 14.89 0.10
N LEU A 14 -2.66 16.14 0.43
CA LEU A 14 -1.27 16.60 0.33
C LEU A 14 -0.36 15.78 1.25
N LEU A 15 -0.80 15.53 2.48
CA LEU A 15 -0.06 14.70 3.43
C LEU A 15 0.07 13.26 2.92
N ALA A 16 -1.00 12.69 2.37
CA ALA A 16 -0.99 11.35 1.79
C ALA A 16 -0.01 11.22 0.62
N ILE A 17 0.08 12.24 -0.26
CA ILE A 17 1.04 12.27 -1.37
C ILE A 17 2.47 12.25 -0.84
N ILE A 18 2.78 13.11 0.14
CA ILE A 18 4.11 13.15 0.76
C ILE A 18 4.45 11.79 1.36
N LYS A 19 3.52 11.17 2.09
CA LYS A 19 3.72 9.84 2.68
C LYS A 19 3.88 8.73 1.65
N LEU A 20 3.16 8.79 0.53
CA LEU A 20 3.33 7.83 -0.56
C LEU A 20 4.73 7.90 -1.16
N ILE A 21 5.22 9.13 -1.42
CA ILE A 21 6.56 9.33 -1.95
C ILE A 21 7.61 8.85 -0.94
N GLU A 22 7.50 9.24 0.33
CA GLU A 22 8.39 8.79 1.40
C GLU A 22 8.41 7.25 1.54
N ASP A 23 7.24 6.60 1.52
CA ASP A 23 7.15 5.14 1.61
C ASP A 23 7.81 4.48 0.40
N SER A 24 7.61 5.02 -0.81
CA SER A 24 8.22 4.48 -2.04
C SER A 24 9.76 4.62 -2.07
N MET A 25 10.30 5.68 -1.47
CA MET A 25 11.74 5.91 -1.39
C MET A 25 12.41 5.00 -0.36
N ASN A 26 11.74 4.74 0.76
CA ASN A 26 12.33 4.07 1.92
C ASN A 26 11.96 2.57 2.03
N VAL A 27 10.98 2.07 1.26
CA VAL A 27 10.51 0.69 1.41
C VAL A 27 11.63 -0.35 1.29
N GLU A 28 12.58 -0.15 0.38
CA GLU A 28 13.66 -1.13 0.20
C GLU A 28 14.59 -1.21 1.40
N SER A 29 15.00 -0.07 1.98
CA SER A 29 15.83 -0.05 3.18
C SER A 29 15.06 -0.60 4.38
N ASP A 30 13.80 -0.21 4.53
CA ASP A 30 13.03 -0.48 5.74
C ASP A 30 12.59 -1.95 5.81
N VAL A 31 12.27 -2.56 4.66
CA VAL A 31 12.03 -4.01 4.57
C VAL A 31 13.31 -4.80 4.84
N LYS A 32 14.44 -4.45 4.20
CA LYS A 32 15.70 -5.20 4.35
C LYS A 32 16.30 -5.11 5.76
N THR A 33 16.18 -3.95 6.40
CA THR A 33 16.91 -3.66 7.65
C THR A 33 16.06 -3.92 8.89
N VAL A 34 14.75 -3.68 8.81
CA VAL A 34 13.85 -3.68 9.98
C VAL A 34 12.65 -4.63 9.79
N GLY A 35 12.48 -5.22 8.60
CA GLY A 35 11.36 -6.12 8.31
C GLY A 35 10.00 -5.42 8.28
N VAL A 36 9.99 -4.12 7.95
CA VAL A 36 8.76 -3.32 7.90
C VAL A 36 7.74 -3.95 6.96
N GLN A 37 6.51 -4.04 7.44
CA GLN A 37 5.39 -4.62 6.72
C GLN A 37 4.87 -3.68 5.62
N THR A 38 4.15 -4.22 4.65
CA THR A 38 3.63 -3.47 3.50
C THR A 38 2.17 -3.79 3.22
N ILE A 39 1.43 -2.81 2.71
CA ILE A 39 0.05 -2.95 2.20
C ILE A 39 0.06 -2.42 0.78
N MET A 40 -0.46 -3.20 -0.17
CA MET A 40 -0.54 -2.77 -1.56
C MET A 40 -1.94 -2.31 -1.92
N LEU A 41 -2.06 -1.12 -2.49
CA LEU A 41 -3.25 -0.60 -3.16
C LEU A 41 -3.04 -0.70 -4.67
N VAL A 42 -3.97 -1.34 -5.37
CA VAL A 42 -3.97 -1.46 -6.83
C VAL A 42 -5.19 -0.73 -7.37
N GLU A 43 -4.96 0.43 -8.00
CA GLU A 43 -6.00 1.34 -8.46
C GLU A 43 -5.46 2.19 -9.62
N ASP A 44 -6.15 2.16 -10.77
CA ASP A 44 -5.73 2.87 -11.99
C ASP A 44 -6.42 4.22 -12.16
N SER A 45 -7.52 4.45 -11.46
CA SER A 45 -8.24 5.71 -11.50
C SER A 45 -7.64 6.72 -10.54
N VAL A 46 -7.14 7.81 -11.13
CA VAL A 46 -6.59 8.98 -10.43
C VAL A 46 -7.53 9.48 -9.33
N ARG A 47 -8.83 9.51 -9.61
CA ARG A 47 -9.84 10.00 -8.66
C ARG A 47 -9.97 9.09 -7.44
N PHE A 48 -9.96 7.78 -7.65
CA PHE A 48 -10.17 6.79 -6.60
C PHE A 48 -8.96 6.67 -5.69
N TYR A 49 -7.73 6.53 -6.22
CA TYR A 49 -6.59 6.47 -5.31
C TYR A 49 -6.35 7.81 -4.60
N SER A 50 -6.71 8.95 -5.23
CA SER A 50 -6.62 10.27 -4.56
C SER A 50 -7.60 10.40 -3.40
N SER A 51 -8.76 9.71 -3.43
CA SER A 51 -9.67 9.70 -2.29
C SER A 51 -9.36 8.58 -1.27
N ALA A 52 -8.82 7.45 -1.72
CA ALA A 52 -8.52 6.29 -0.88
C ALA A 52 -7.25 6.45 -0.04
N LEU A 53 -6.17 7.01 -0.60
CA LEU A 53 -4.89 7.14 0.08
C LEU A 53 -4.96 7.92 1.41
N PRO A 54 -5.65 9.08 1.50
CA PRO A 54 -5.78 9.80 2.77
C PRO A 54 -6.40 8.95 3.88
N LEU A 55 -7.46 8.20 3.53
CA LEU A 55 -8.15 7.31 4.46
C LEU A 55 -7.24 6.18 4.90
N LEU A 56 -6.59 5.51 3.95
CA LEU A 56 -5.69 4.39 4.24
C LEU A 56 -4.53 4.82 5.14
N TYR A 57 -3.88 5.95 4.84
CA TYR A 57 -2.82 6.50 5.69
C TYR A 57 -3.31 6.87 7.09
N LYS A 58 -4.51 7.44 7.21
CA LYS A 58 -5.12 7.75 8.51
C LYS A 58 -5.33 6.50 9.36
N TYR A 59 -5.90 5.44 8.78
CA TYR A 59 -6.13 4.18 9.50
C TYR A 59 -4.82 3.53 9.92
N VAL A 60 -3.88 3.38 8.98
CA VAL A 60 -2.57 2.76 9.26
C VAL A 60 -1.80 3.53 10.35
N LEU A 61 -1.85 4.87 10.32
CA LEU A 61 -1.22 5.69 11.35
C LEU A 61 -1.90 5.53 12.71
N ASN A 62 -3.22 5.49 12.76
CA ASN A 62 -3.96 5.32 14.01
C ASN A 62 -3.67 3.95 14.64
N GLU A 63 -3.76 2.87 13.88
CA GLU A 63 -3.44 1.52 14.37
C GLU A 63 -1.99 1.42 14.88
N SER A 64 -1.05 2.05 14.18
CA SER A 64 0.35 2.07 14.61
C SER A 64 0.56 2.83 15.91
N LYS A 65 -0.21 3.91 16.15
CA LYS A 65 -0.18 4.65 17.41
C LYS A 65 -0.74 3.82 18.56
N GLU A 66 -1.84 3.12 18.35
CA GLU A 66 -2.43 2.24 19.37
C GLU A 66 -1.45 1.13 19.77
N PHE A 67 -0.85 0.44 18.79
CA PHE A 67 0.17 -0.59 19.05
C PHE A 67 1.43 -0.05 19.76
N SER A 68 1.72 1.24 19.59
CA SER A 68 2.86 1.88 20.23
C SER A 68 2.60 2.31 21.68
N LYS A 69 1.34 2.31 22.16
CA LYS A 69 1.01 2.66 23.56
C LYS A 69 1.52 1.64 24.58
N GLU A 70 1.76 0.41 24.15
CA GLU A 70 2.30 -0.66 25.00
C GLU A 70 3.82 -0.52 25.28
N ALA A 71 4.49 0.46 24.67
CA ALA A 71 5.92 0.68 24.87
C ALA A 71 6.20 1.41 26.20
N LEU A 72 7.16 0.88 26.96
CA LEU A 72 7.52 1.38 28.30
C LEU A 72 8.37 2.68 28.27
N ASN A 73 8.92 3.08 27.12
CA ASN A 73 9.69 4.33 26.97
C ASN A 73 9.62 4.92 25.55
N ASP A 74 10.03 6.19 25.42
CA ASP A 74 9.91 6.97 24.18
C ASP A 74 10.75 6.43 23.02
N HIS A 75 11.93 5.87 23.31
CA HIS A 75 12.80 5.29 22.27
C HIS A 75 12.14 4.06 21.62
N LEU A 76 11.60 3.14 22.44
CA LEU A 76 10.88 1.97 21.97
C LEU A 76 9.59 2.35 21.25
N ARG A 77 8.88 3.37 21.74
CA ARG A 77 7.69 3.92 21.09
C ARG A 77 8.02 4.45 19.69
N MET A 78 9.11 5.19 19.55
CA MET A 78 9.58 5.68 18.25
C MET A 78 9.95 4.55 17.29
N MET A 79 10.66 3.51 17.78
CA MET A 79 10.99 2.34 16.95
C MET A 79 9.75 1.58 16.50
N ARG A 80 8.74 1.41 17.37
CA ARG A 80 7.45 0.77 16.99
C ARG A 80 6.69 1.59 15.95
N MET A 81 6.66 2.92 16.09
CA MET A 81 6.07 3.80 15.09
C MET A 81 6.76 3.72 13.73
N ARG A 82 8.08 3.46 13.70
CA ARG A 82 8.82 3.18 12.45
C ARG A 82 8.49 1.82 11.83
N GLY A 83 7.93 0.89 12.62
CA GLY A 83 7.38 -0.38 12.16
C GLY A 83 6.01 -0.27 11.48
N ARG A 84 5.45 0.95 11.37
CA ARG A 84 4.19 1.19 10.65
C ARG A 84 4.24 0.56 9.25
N PRO A 85 3.20 -0.18 8.83
CA PRO A 85 3.13 -0.69 7.48
C PRO A 85 3.26 0.43 6.43
N LYS A 86 4.07 0.19 5.39
CA LYS A 86 4.19 1.10 4.25
C LYS A 86 3.10 0.82 3.24
N ILE A 87 2.56 1.87 2.65
CA ILE A 87 1.57 1.74 1.59
C ILE A 87 2.28 1.80 0.24
N LEU A 88 2.00 0.83 -0.62
CA LEU A 88 2.53 0.73 -1.97
C LEU A 88 1.39 0.89 -2.97
N LEU A 89 1.53 1.81 -3.92
CA LEU A 89 0.54 2.03 -4.98
C LEU A 89 1.01 1.40 -6.30
N ALA A 90 0.17 0.56 -6.88
CA ALA A 90 0.27 0.10 -8.26
C ALA A 90 -0.95 0.57 -9.07
N ARG A 91 -0.75 0.86 -10.35
CA ARG A 91 -1.78 1.36 -11.28
C ARG A 91 -2.13 0.38 -12.39
N ASN A 92 -1.47 -0.76 -12.41
CA ASN A 92 -1.70 -1.82 -13.38
C ASN A 92 -1.20 -3.16 -12.81
N TYR A 93 -1.51 -4.22 -13.54
CA TYR A 93 -1.13 -5.58 -13.18
C TYR A 93 0.39 -5.75 -13.03
N GLU A 94 1.16 -5.19 -13.95
CA GLU A 94 2.61 -5.36 -14.02
C GLU A 94 3.32 -4.68 -12.84
N GLU A 95 2.90 -3.47 -12.48
CA GLU A 95 3.34 -2.75 -11.28
C GLU A 95 3.01 -3.54 -10.02
N ALA A 96 1.78 -4.06 -9.90
CA ALA A 96 1.36 -4.83 -8.74
C ALA A 96 2.16 -6.14 -8.59
N VAL A 97 2.38 -6.86 -9.69
CA VAL A 97 3.22 -8.06 -9.70
C VAL A 97 4.67 -7.73 -9.35
N SER A 98 5.21 -6.62 -9.86
CA SER A 98 6.57 -6.17 -9.56
C SER A 98 6.76 -5.87 -8.07
N LEU A 99 5.84 -5.10 -7.48
CA LEU A 99 5.85 -4.79 -6.05
C LEU A 99 5.69 -6.06 -5.21
N TYR A 100 4.77 -6.96 -5.56
CA TYR A 100 4.56 -8.20 -4.83
C TYR A 100 5.77 -9.14 -4.91
N LYS A 101 6.44 -9.23 -6.07
CA LYS A 101 7.68 -10.00 -6.18
C LYS A 101 8.77 -9.46 -5.27
N LYS A 102 8.85 -8.14 -5.09
CA LYS A 102 9.90 -7.49 -4.30
C LYS A 102 9.62 -7.49 -2.80
N TYR A 103 8.35 -7.38 -2.40
CA TYR A 103 7.96 -7.18 -0.99
C TYR A 103 6.93 -8.19 -0.48
N GLY A 104 6.65 -9.25 -1.24
CA GLY A 104 5.60 -10.24 -0.95
C GLY A 104 5.75 -10.93 0.41
N ASP A 105 6.98 -11.17 0.86
CA ASP A 105 7.27 -11.80 2.15
C ASP A 105 6.88 -10.91 3.35
N ASN A 106 6.79 -9.59 3.14
CA ASN A 106 6.38 -8.59 4.14
C ASN A 106 5.00 -7.99 3.81
N MET A 107 4.21 -8.62 2.95
CA MET A 107 2.90 -8.11 2.53
C MET A 107 1.81 -8.53 3.51
N LEU A 108 1.18 -7.57 4.17
CA LEU A 108 0.04 -7.81 5.06
C LEU A 108 -1.26 -8.06 4.32
N GLY A 109 -1.42 -7.46 3.14
CA GLY A 109 -2.65 -7.55 2.37
C GLY A 109 -2.63 -6.70 1.11
N VAL A 110 -3.59 -6.97 0.24
CA VAL A 110 -3.79 -6.25 -1.02
C VAL A 110 -5.21 -5.72 -1.10
N ILE A 111 -5.35 -4.44 -1.41
CA ILE A 111 -6.62 -3.79 -1.76
C ILE A 111 -6.55 -3.51 -3.25
N SER A 112 -7.55 -3.94 -4.02
CA SER A 112 -7.48 -3.89 -5.48
C SER A 112 -8.84 -3.58 -6.09
N ASP A 113 -8.90 -2.68 -7.07
CA ASP A 113 -10.03 -2.65 -8.01
C ASP A 113 -10.10 -4.00 -8.75
N ILE A 114 -11.28 -4.40 -9.20
CA ILE A 114 -11.50 -5.55 -10.07
C ILE A 114 -11.01 -5.28 -11.50
N SER A 115 -11.12 -4.03 -11.96
CA SER A 115 -10.90 -3.66 -13.35
C SER A 115 -9.76 -2.66 -13.48
N PHE A 116 -8.62 -3.06 -14.02
CA PHE A 116 -7.50 -2.14 -14.29
C PHE A 116 -6.68 -2.60 -15.50
N SER A 117 -5.72 -1.77 -15.92
CA SER A 117 -4.87 -2.10 -17.07
C SER A 117 -3.99 -3.33 -16.81
N ARG A 118 -3.95 -4.23 -17.79
CA ARG A 118 -3.05 -5.38 -17.87
C ARG A 118 -2.57 -5.52 -19.30
N GLU A 119 -1.27 -5.68 -19.49
CA GLU A 119 -0.65 -5.72 -20.83
C GLU A 119 -1.02 -4.49 -21.68
N GLY A 120 -1.16 -3.33 -21.02
CA GLY A 120 -1.53 -2.06 -21.66
C GLY A 120 -2.99 -1.94 -22.09
N LYS A 121 -3.86 -2.91 -21.76
CA LYS A 121 -5.29 -2.90 -22.09
C LYS A 121 -6.14 -3.02 -20.83
N LYS A 122 -7.30 -2.35 -20.80
CA LYS A 122 -8.25 -2.48 -19.68
C LYS A 122 -8.77 -3.92 -19.63
N ASP A 123 -8.51 -4.62 -18.53
CA ASP A 123 -9.01 -5.96 -18.25
C ASP A 123 -10.01 -5.87 -17.10
N LYS A 124 -11.26 -6.25 -17.38
CA LYS A 124 -12.38 -6.19 -16.41
C LYS A 124 -12.23 -7.16 -15.25
N LEU A 125 -11.31 -8.11 -15.32
CA LEU A 125 -11.05 -9.11 -14.28
C LEU A 125 -9.59 -9.10 -13.82
N ALA A 126 -8.85 -8.02 -14.11
CA ALA A 126 -7.44 -7.89 -13.76
C ALA A 126 -7.18 -8.13 -12.26
N GLY A 127 -8.06 -7.61 -11.39
CA GLY A 127 -7.96 -7.80 -9.93
C GLY A 127 -8.16 -9.25 -9.52
N ARG A 128 -9.11 -9.96 -10.13
CA ARG A 128 -9.31 -11.40 -9.90
C ARG A 128 -8.06 -12.19 -10.31
N VAL A 129 -7.52 -11.91 -11.50
CA VAL A 129 -6.32 -12.59 -12.01
C VAL A 129 -5.11 -12.32 -11.12
N LEU A 130 -4.92 -11.07 -10.69
CA LEU A 130 -3.88 -10.71 -9.72
C LEU A 130 -4.04 -11.50 -8.42
N GLY A 131 -5.25 -11.55 -7.87
CA GLY A 131 -5.52 -12.28 -6.64
C GLY A 131 -5.27 -13.78 -6.76
N GLU A 132 -5.63 -14.40 -7.88
CA GLU A 132 -5.30 -15.81 -8.16
C GLU A 132 -3.78 -16.03 -8.26
N TRP A 133 -3.07 -15.12 -8.93
CA TRP A 133 -1.61 -15.18 -9.05
C TRP A 133 -0.90 -15.01 -7.70
N ILE A 134 -1.43 -14.15 -6.82
CA ILE A 134 -0.96 -13.96 -5.44
C ILE A 134 -1.24 -15.21 -4.60
N ARG A 135 -2.46 -15.76 -4.67
CA ARG A 135 -2.87 -16.96 -3.91
C ARG A 135 -2.05 -18.21 -4.23
N LYS A 136 -1.45 -18.29 -5.42
CA LYS A 136 -0.47 -19.35 -5.76
C LYS A 136 0.82 -19.27 -4.95
N LYS A 137 1.14 -18.11 -4.37
CA LYS A 137 2.35 -17.87 -3.56
C LYS A 137 2.03 -17.82 -2.07
N ASN A 138 0.97 -17.11 -1.72
CA ASN A 138 0.47 -17.03 -0.36
C ASN A 138 -1.05 -17.24 -0.34
N LYS A 139 -1.47 -18.43 0.08
CA LYS A 139 -2.88 -18.86 0.09
C LYS A 139 -3.76 -18.02 1.04
N TYR A 140 -3.16 -17.45 2.08
CA TYR A 140 -3.88 -16.87 3.22
C TYR A 140 -3.81 -15.35 3.28
N ILE A 141 -3.06 -14.71 2.37
CA ILE A 141 -2.98 -13.26 2.37
C ILE A 141 -4.37 -12.63 2.14
N PRO A 142 -4.78 -11.68 2.98
CA PRO A 142 -6.01 -10.91 2.77
C PRO A 142 -5.97 -10.17 1.43
N ILE A 143 -7.04 -10.32 0.65
CA ILE A 143 -7.28 -9.56 -0.57
C ILE A 143 -8.68 -8.99 -0.51
N ILE A 144 -8.78 -7.67 -0.59
CA ILE A 144 -10.04 -6.93 -0.63
C ILE A 144 -10.22 -6.38 -2.03
N TYR A 145 -11.36 -6.68 -2.64
CA TYR A 145 -11.76 -6.08 -3.90
C TYR A 145 -12.64 -4.87 -3.61
N ALA A 146 -12.21 -3.70 -4.08
CA ALA A 146 -12.87 -2.41 -3.85
C ALA A 146 -13.48 -1.86 -5.14
#